data_AF-A0A6G4X6V2-F1
#
_entry.id   AF-A0A6G4X6V2-F1
#
_cell.length_a   1.000
_cell.length_b   1.000
_cell.length_c   1.000
_cell.angle_alpha   90.00
_cell.angle_beta   90.00
_cell.angle_gamma   90.00
#
_symmetry.space_group_name_H-M   'P 1'
#
loop_
_entity.id
_entity.type
_entity.pdbx_description
1 polymer ?
#
loop_
_entity_poly.entity_id
_entity_poly.type
_entity_poly.pdbx_seq_one_letter_code
_entity_poly.pdbx_strand_id
1 'polypeptide(L)'
;AGGLRALGFDLRRPGFDLGWGAALAACVGGVGIVFYLIAQAGGFNLTVEPESLPDVWWKYPVLVLSAVQNSVLEEVIVVGYLLRRLDQLGWGPGAALAGSAVLRGSYHLYQGVGGFLGNMAMGVVFVLLYRRWGRVGPLVAAHALIDIVAFAGYALLAGRVDWLPTPS
;
A
#
# COMPACT_ATOMS: atom_id res chain seq x y z
N ALA A 1 -5.54 -27.37 5.05
CA ALA A 1 -6.42 -26.32 5.60
C ALA A 1 -6.65 -25.25 4.53
N GLY A 2 -7.91 -24.91 4.24
CA GLY A 2 -8.27 -23.81 3.31
C GLY A 2 -8.67 -22.53 4.06
N GLY A 3 -8.94 -21.45 3.32
CA GLY A 3 -9.43 -20.17 3.87
C GLY A 3 -8.33 -19.18 4.31
N LEU A 4 -8.74 -18.07 4.91
CA LEU A 4 -7.87 -16.93 5.28
C LEU A 4 -6.66 -17.32 6.15
N ARG A 5 -6.82 -18.33 7.02
CA ARG A 5 -5.71 -18.89 7.83
C ARG A 5 -4.59 -19.49 7.00
N ALA A 6 -4.88 -20.01 5.81
CA ALA A 6 -3.87 -20.58 4.90
C ALA A 6 -2.99 -19.50 4.27
N LEU A 7 -3.47 -18.25 4.26
CA LEU A 7 -2.74 -17.06 3.83
C LEU A 7 -2.05 -16.36 5.01
N GLY A 8 -2.15 -16.93 6.22
CA GLY A 8 -1.70 -16.31 7.45
C GLY A 8 -2.42 -15.01 7.80
N PHE A 9 -3.63 -14.81 7.28
CA PHE A 9 -4.55 -13.77 7.73
C PHE A 9 -5.36 -14.31 8.91
N ASP A 10 -4.80 -14.14 10.11
CA ASP A 10 -5.38 -14.61 11.36
C ASP A 10 -4.83 -13.83 12.56
N LEU A 11 -5.54 -13.91 13.69
CA LEU A 11 -5.17 -13.21 14.92
C LEU A 11 -4.15 -13.96 15.79
N ARG A 12 -3.37 -14.89 15.24
CA ARG A 12 -2.43 -15.71 16.04
C ARG A 12 -1.14 -14.98 16.40
N ARG A 13 -0.77 -13.93 15.66
CA ARG A 13 0.49 -13.18 15.86
C ARG A 13 0.32 -11.66 15.69
N PRO A 14 -0.64 -11.03 16.39
CA PRO A 14 -0.98 -9.62 16.17
C PRO A 14 0.21 -8.68 16.43
N GLY A 15 1.02 -8.93 17.46
CA GLY A 15 2.20 -8.09 17.74
C GLY A 15 3.29 -8.19 16.67
N PHE A 16 3.47 -9.37 16.07
CA PHE A 16 4.39 -9.53 14.94
C PHE A 16 3.85 -8.81 13.70
N ASP A 17 2.57 -9.00 13.40
CA ASP A 17 1.91 -8.43 12.24
C ASP A 17 1.93 -6.88 12.32
N LEU A 18 1.56 -6.30 13.46
CA LEU A 18 1.62 -4.86 13.67
C LEU A 18 3.05 -4.30 13.74
N GLY A 19 3.97 -4.99 14.42
CA GLY A 19 5.35 -4.53 14.57
C GLY A 19 6.11 -4.48 13.25
N TRP A 20 6.07 -5.57 12.46
CA TRP A 20 6.66 -5.58 11.13
C TRP A 20 5.89 -4.72 10.14
N GLY A 21 4.57 -4.67 10.26
CA GLY A 21 3.74 -3.76 9.46
C GLY A 21 4.15 -2.31 9.62
N ALA A 22 4.35 -1.85 10.86
CA ALA A 22 4.81 -0.50 11.16
C ALA A 22 6.22 -0.22 10.62
N ALA A 23 7.15 -1.17 10.78
CA ALA A 23 8.51 -1.04 10.26
C ALA A 23 8.51 -0.93 8.72
N LEU A 24 7.72 -1.76 8.04
CA LEU A 24 7.57 -1.70 6.58
C LEU A 24 6.91 -0.40 6.14
N ALA A 25 5.86 0.05 6.82
CA ALA A 25 5.19 1.31 6.52
C ALA A 25 6.16 2.50 6.64
N ALA A 26 6.98 2.53 7.69
CA ALA A 26 8.00 3.57 7.87
C ALA A 26 9.05 3.54 6.75
N CYS A 27 9.54 2.35 6.37
CA CYS A 27 10.50 2.20 5.28
C CYS A 27 9.91 2.64 3.94
N VAL A 28 8.74 2.13 3.57
CA VAL A 28 8.11 2.41 2.27
C VAL A 28 7.67 3.87 2.20
N GLY A 29 7.01 4.38 3.24
CA GLY A 29 6.60 5.78 3.34
C GLY A 29 7.79 6.74 3.31
N GLY A 30 8.87 6.42 4.03
CA GLY A 30 10.11 7.20 4.01
C GLY A 30 10.75 7.25 2.63
N VAL A 31 10.84 6.10 1.94
CA VAL A 31 11.33 6.04 0.55
C VAL A 31 10.42 6.86 -0.38
N GLY A 32 9.10 6.76 -0.22
CA GLY A 32 8.13 7.54 -1.00
C GLY A 32 8.32 9.06 -0.84
N ILE A 33 8.51 9.53 0.40
CA ILE A 33 8.79 10.95 0.68
C ILE A 33 10.10 11.39 0.01
N VAL A 34 11.17 10.59 0.10
CA VAL A 34 12.45 10.92 -0.55
C VAL A 34 12.28 11.04 -2.07
N PHE A 35 11.58 10.10 -2.70
CA PHE A 35 11.31 10.17 -4.14
C PHE A 35 10.46 11.39 -4.52
N TYR A 36 9.43 11.69 -3.73
CA TYR A 36 8.58 12.86 -3.93
C TYR A 36 9.41 14.16 -3.90
N LEU A 37 10.28 14.32 -2.90
CA LEU A 37 11.14 15.49 -2.77
C LEU A 37 12.14 15.62 -3.93
N ILE A 38 12.70 14.50 -4.41
CA ILE A 38 13.59 14.49 -5.57
C ILE A 38 12.84 14.92 -6.84
N ALA A 39 11.65 14.37 -7.07
CA ALA A 39 10.82 14.71 -8.22
C ALA A 39 10.38 16.19 -8.19
N GLN A 40 9.98 16.69 -7.02
CA GLN A 40 9.64 18.09 -6.81
C GLN A 40 10.84 19.01 -7.08
N ALA A 41 12.03 18.68 -6.55
CA ALA A 41 13.26 19.44 -6.78
C ALA A 41 13.71 19.40 -8.25
N GLY A 42 13.39 18.32 -8.97
CA GLY A 42 13.63 18.18 -10.40
C GLY A 42 12.65 18.93 -11.30
N GLY A 43 11.65 19.61 -10.74
CA GLY A 43 10.65 20.37 -11.49
C GLY A 43 9.58 19.50 -12.18
N PHE A 44 9.42 18.24 -11.79
CA PHE A 44 8.31 17.43 -12.25
C PHE A 44 7.01 17.94 -11.61
N ASN A 45 6.01 18.23 -12.43
CA ASN A 45 4.72 18.69 -11.95
C ASN A 45 3.93 17.51 -11.37
N LEU A 46 4.02 17.33 -10.06
CA LEU A 46 3.24 16.34 -9.32
C LEU A 46 1.91 16.98 -8.94
N THR A 47 0.94 16.96 -9.86
CA THR A 47 -0.46 17.30 -9.52
C THR A 47 -0.99 16.22 -8.58
N VAL A 48 -0.78 16.43 -7.28
CA VAL A 48 -1.54 15.75 -6.24
C VAL A 48 -2.89 16.45 -6.24
N GLU A 49 -3.83 15.95 -7.04
CA GLU A 49 -5.23 16.39 -6.98
C GLU A 49 -5.75 16.03 -5.59
N PRO A 50 -6.03 17.02 -4.75
CA PRO A 50 -6.62 16.76 -3.46
C PRO A 50 -8.03 16.30 -3.72
N GLU A 51 -8.34 15.06 -3.37
CA GLU A 51 -9.73 14.68 -3.23
C GLU A 51 -10.36 15.72 -2.29
N SER A 52 -11.31 16.49 -2.81
CA SER A 52 -12.00 17.54 -2.08
C SER A 52 -12.88 16.87 -1.03
N LEU A 53 -12.25 16.41 0.05
CA LEU A 53 -12.91 15.69 1.12
C LEU A 53 -13.83 16.67 1.85
N PRO A 54 -15.11 16.32 2.06
CA PRO A 54 -16.05 17.19 2.75
C PRO A 54 -15.51 17.58 4.13
N ASP A 55 -15.72 18.81 4.57
CA ASP A 55 -15.21 19.26 5.86
C ASP A 55 -16.09 18.80 7.03
N VAL A 56 -15.97 17.51 7.34
CA VAL A 56 -16.75 16.83 8.38
C VAL A 56 -15.83 15.95 9.22
N TRP A 57 -15.98 15.99 10.55
CA TRP A 57 -15.07 15.27 11.46
C TRP A 57 -15.07 13.75 11.25
N TRP A 58 -16.21 13.19 10.82
CA TRP A 58 -16.35 11.75 10.59
C TRP A 58 -15.61 11.26 9.34
N LYS A 59 -15.05 12.16 8.51
CA LYS A 59 -14.21 11.76 7.37
C LYS A 59 -13.00 10.94 7.82
N TYR A 60 -12.36 11.30 8.92
CA TYR A 60 -11.17 10.62 9.43
C TYR A 60 -11.43 9.16 9.83
N PRO A 61 -12.43 8.82 10.67
CA PRO A 61 -12.72 7.42 10.95
C PRO A 61 -13.16 6.63 9.71
N VAL A 62 -13.87 7.25 8.76
CA VAL A 62 -14.22 6.60 7.48
C VAL A 62 -12.97 6.29 6.65
N LEU A 63 -12.02 7.23 6.54
CA LEU A 63 -10.76 7.04 5.83
C LEU A 63 -9.89 5.96 6.47
N VAL A 64 -9.85 5.89 7.80
CA VAL A 64 -9.15 4.82 8.53
C VAL A 64 -9.79 3.46 8.22
N LEU A 65 -11.12 3.37 8.27
CA LEU A 65 -11.82 2.13 7.94
C LEU A 65 -11.64 1.73 6.47
N SER A 66 -11.63 2.70 5.56
CA SER A 66 -11.40 2.49 4.13
C SER A 66 -9.97 2.01 3.85
N ALA A 67 -8.96 2.61 4.49
CA ALA A 67 -7.57 2.14 4.42
C ALA A 67 -7.42 0.69 4.90
N VAL A 68 -8.06 0.34 6.02
CA VAL A 68 -8.07 -1.04 6.53
C VAL A 68 -8.82 -1.96 5.56
N GLN A 69 -9.96 -1.54 5.01
CA GLN A 69 -10.70 -2.34 4.03
C GLN A 69 -9.87 -2.61 2.76
N ASN A 70 -9.29 -1.56 2.17
CA ASN A 70 -8.50 -1.64 0.94
C ASN A 70 -7.26 -2.51 1.16
N SER A 71 -6.51 -2.27 2.23
CA SER A 71 -5.34 -3.10 2.56
C SER A 71 -5.70 -4.58 2.75
N VAL A 72 -6.80 -4.89 3.43
CA VAL A 72 -7.27 -6.28 3.54
C VAL A 72 -7.60 -6.86 2.17
N LEU A 73 -8.37 -6.12 1.36
CA LEU A 73 -8.77 -6.57 0.02
C LEU A 73 -7.56 -6.83 -0.85
N GLU A 74 -6.66 -5.86 -0.96
CA GLU A 74 -5.51 -5.94 -1.84
C GLU A 74 -4.51 -7.00 -1.39
N GLU A 75 -4.14 -7.03 -0.11
CA GLU A 75 -3.10 -7.97 0.34
C GLU A 75 -3.60 -9.41 0.40
N VAL A 76 -4.87 -9.62 0.78
CA VAL A 76 -5.45 -10.96 0.79
C VAL A 76 -5.67 -11.46 -0.64
N ILE A 77 -6.17 -10.62 -1.55
CA ILE A 77 -6.51 -11.06 -2.91
C ILE A 77 -5.26 -11.09 -3.80
N VAL A 78 -4.52 -10.00 -3.91
CA VAL A 78 -3.45 -9.81 -4.90
C VAL A 78 -2.16 -10.50 -4.49
N VAL A 79 -1.83 -10.50 -3.19
CA VAL A 79 -0.61 -11.15 -2.68
C VAL A 79 -0.90 -12.54 -2.14
N GLY A 80 -1.91 -12.70 -1.29
CA GLY A 80 -2.22 -14.00 -0.68
C GLY A 80 -2.83 -15.00 -1.67
N TYR A 81 -4.03 -14.69 -2.17
CA TYR A 81 -4.83 -15.60 -2.99
C TYR A 81 -4.25 -15.76 -4.39
N LEU A 82 -4.04 -14.66 -5.13
CA LEU A 82 -3.57 -14.72 -6.51
C LEU A 82 -2.22 -15.42 -6.62
N LEU A 83 -1.24 -15.07 -5.79
CA LEU A 83 0.07 -15.73 -5.82
C LEU A 83 -0.07 -17.24 -5.61
N ARG A 84 -0.87 -17.65 -4.62
CA ARG A 84 -1.19 -19.06 -4.37
C ARG A 84 -1.86 -19.72 -5.58
N ARG A 85 -2.77 -19.04 -6.27
CA ARG A 85 -3.45 -19.57 -7.47
C ARG A 85 -2.48 -19.70 -8.65
N LEU A 86 -1.61 -18.72 -8.88
CA LEU A 86 -0.59 -18.79 -9.92
C LEU A 86 0.38 -19.95 -9.66
N ASP A 87 0.84 -20.12 -8.42
CA ASP A 87 1.66 -21.26 -8.03
C ASP A 87 0.93 -22.61 -8.27
N GLN A 88 -0.38 -22.68 -7.96
CA GLN A 88 -1.21 -23.87 -8.23
C GLN A 88 -1.45 -24.13 -9.73
N LEU A 89 -1.41 -23.09 -10.56
CA LEU A 89 -1.48 -23.18 -12.01
C LEU A 89 -0.11 -23.52 -12.65
N GLY A 90 0.93 -23.74 -11.84
CA GLY A 90 2.26 -24.11 -12.30
C GLY A 90 3.11 -22.93 -12.78
N TRP A 91 2.74 -21.69 -12.47
CA TRP A 91 3.58 -20.53 -12.78
C TRP A 91 4.89 -20.60 -11.99
N GLY A 92 6.00 -20.30 -12.65
CA GLY A 92 7.29 -20.19 -11.98
C GLY A 92 7.30 -19.05 -10.95
N PRO A 93 8.15 -19.11 -9.90
CA PRO A 93 8.14 -18.12 -8.82
C PRO A 93 8.32 -16.68 -9.29
N GLY A 94 9.17 -16.45 -10.29
CA GLY A 94 9.39 -15.12 -10.89
C GLY A 94 8.19 -14.62 -11.69
N ALA A 95 7.56 -15.50 -12.48
CA ALA A 95 6.38 -15.16 -13.27
C ALA A 95 5.17 -14.82 -12.37
N ALA A 96 4.95 -15.58 -11.29
CA ALA A 96 3.88 -15.33 -10.33
C ALA A 96 4.08 -13.99 -9.59
N LEU A 97 5.33 -13.67 -9.23
CA LEU A 97 5.69 -12.37 -8.64
C LEU A 97 5.43 -11.23 -9.61
N ALA A 98 5.93 -11.34 -10.85
CA ALA A 98 5.74 -10.32 -11.88
C ALA A 98 4.25 -10.11 -12.17
N GLY A 99 3.46 -11.19 -12.32
CA GLY A 99 2.03 -11.12 -12.54
C GLY A 99 1.27 -10.40 -11.41
N SER A 100 1.59 -10.74 -10.15
CA SER A 100 1.00 -10.08 -8.98
C SER A 100 1.37 -8.59 -8.90
N ALA A 101 2.65 -8.25 -9.10
CA ALA A 101 3.14 -6.86 -9.07
C ALA A 101 2.56 -6.01 -10.21
N VAL A 102 2.49 -6.56 -11.43
CA VAL A 102 1.89 -5.87 -12.59
C VAL A 102 0.39 -5.68 -12.38
N LEU A 103 -0.33 -6.68 -11.89
CA LEU A 103 -1.75 -6.53 -11.56
C LEU A 103 -1.93 -5.40 -10.53
N ARG A 104 -1.12 -5.38 -9.47
CA ARG A 104 -1.13 -4.30 -8.48
C ARG A 104 -0.95 -2.94 -9.14
N GLY A 105 0.15 -2.74 -9.86
CA GLY A 105 0.39 -1.48 -10.55
C GLY A 105 -0.77 -1.07 -11.46
N SER A 106 -1.34 -2.02 -12.22
CA SER A 106 -2.37 -1.74 -13.22
C SER A 106 -3.63 -1.08 -12.67
N TYR A 107 -4.13 -1.51 -11.49
CA TYR A 107 -5.30 -0.87 -10.89
C TYR A 107 -4.96 0.44 -10.15
N HIS A 108 -3.68 0.81 -10.05
CA HIS A 108 -3.22 2.13 -9.59
C HIS A 108 -2.77 3.05 -10.73
N LEU A 109 -2.92 2.64 -12.00
CA LEU A 109 -2.52 3.47 -13.13
C LEU A 109 -3.30 4.79 -13.19
N TYR A 110 -4.50 4.85 -12.61
CA TYR A 110 -5.28 6.08 -12.48
C TYR A 110 -4.59 7.16 -11.64
N GLN A 111 -3.64 6.79 -10.78
CA GLN A 111 -2.79 7.69 -10.01
C GLN A 111 -1.60 8.23 -10.83
N GLY A 112 -1.51 7.87 -12.13
CA GLY A 112 -0.42 8.21 -13.02
C GLY A 112 0.74 7.19 -13.01
N VAL A 113 1.77 7.45 -13.81
CA VAL A 113 2.92 6.54 -13.98
C VAL A 113 3.68 6.32 -12.67
N GLY A 114 3.78 7.36 -11.83
CA GLY A 114 4.39 7.26 -10.50
C GLY A 114 3.64 6.29 -9.58
N GLY A 115 2.31 6.41 -9.52
CA GLY A 115 1.46 5.49 -8.75
C GLY A 115 1.55 4.06 -9.27
N PHE A 116 1.55 3.86 -10.59
CA PHE A 116 1.75 2.55 -11.21
C PHE A 116 3.09 1.91 -10.80
N LEU A 117 4.21 2.61 -11.00
CA LEU A 117 5.55 2.07 -10.70
C LEU A 117 5.77 1.88 -9.19
N GLY A 118 5.30 2.81 -8.37
CA GLY A 118 5.38 2.71 -6.90
C GLY A 118 4.64 1.49 -6.38
N ASN A 119 3.44 1.23 -6.89
CA ASN A 119 2.63 0.08 -6.49
C ASN A 119 3.16 -1.25 -7.05
N MET A 120 3.76 -1.26 -8.25
CA MET A 120 4.52 -2.43 -8.72
C MET A 120 5.67 -2.75 -7.77
N ALA A 121 6.48 -1.75 -7.39
CA ALA A 121 7.62 -1.93 -6.50
C ALA A 121 7.17 -2.43 -5.11
N MET A 122 6.12 -1.84 -4.53
CA MET A 122 5.53 -2.30 -3.28
C MET A 122 5.05 -3.75 -3.42
N GLY A 123 4.36 -4.10 -4.52
CA GLY A 123 3.89 -5.45 -4.80
C GLY A 123 5.01 -6.48 -4.86
N VAL A 124 6.15 -6.14 -5.47
CA VAL A 124 7.36 -7.00 -5.46
C VAL A 124 7.83 -7.24 -4.03
N VAL A 125 8.02 -6.18 -3.25
CA VAL A 125 8.48 -6.28 -1.85
C VAL A 125 7.52 -7.15 -1.04
N PHE A 126 6.22 -6.92 -1.18
CA PHE A 126 5.19 -7.61 -0.42
C PHE A 126 5.06 -9.09 -0.80
N VAL A 127 5.19 -9.44 -2.08
CA VAL A 127 5.26 -10.85 -2.51
C VAL A 127 6.48 -11.55 -1.91
N LEU A 128 7.65 -10.91 -1.90
CA LEU A 128 8.87 -11.48 -1.31
C LEU A 128 8.72 -11.70 0.19
N LEU A 129 8.16 -10.74 0.91
CA LEU A 129 7.90 -10.83 2.35
C LEU A 129 6.81 -11.85 2.67
N TYR A 130 5.76 -11.94 1.86
CA TYR A 130 4.74 -12.97 1.99
C TYR A 130 5.34 -14.36 1.84
N ARG A 131 6.20 -14.59 0.83
CA ARG A 131 6.91 -15.86 0.67
C ARG A 131 7.85 -16.16 1.84
N ARG A 132 8.47 -15.12 2.42
CA ARG A 132 9.39 -15.26 3.57
C ARG A 132 8.68 -15.60 4.88
N TRP A 133 7.50 -15.04 5.12
CA TRP A 133 6.76 -15.18 6.38
C TRP A 133 5.59 -16.15 6.31
N GLY A 134 5.08 -16.44 5.10
CA GLY A 134 3.85 -17.21 4.89
C GLY A 134 2.61 -16.54 5.49
N ARG A 135 2.62 -15.21 5.62
CA ARG A 135 1.56 -14.43 6.29
C ARG A 135 1.32 -13.09 5.61
N VAL A 136 0.07 -12.78 5.32
CA VAL A 136 -0.35 -11.45 4.81
C VAL A 136 -0.61 -10.43 5.92
N GLY A 137 -0.77 -10.86 7.18
CA GLY A 137 -1.04 -9.97 8.32
C GLY A 137 -0.12 -8.74 8.43
N PRO A 138 1.21 -8.89 8.36
CA PRO A 138 2.12 -7.74 8.41
C PRO A 138 1.99 -6.81 7.20
N LEU A 139 1.62 -7.35 6.04
CA LEU A 139 1.46 -6.58 4.80
C LEU A 139 0.19 -5.73 4.84
N VAL A 140 -0.91 -6.31 5.33
CA VAL A 140 -2.17 -5.59 5.59
C VAL A 140 -1.91 -4.43 6.55
N ALA A 141 -1.21 -4.69 7.65
CA ALA A 141 -0.87 -3.65 8.63
C ALA A 141 0.01 -2.55 8.00
N ALA A 142 1.02 -2.92 7.20
CA ALA A 142 1.88 -1.96 6.52
C ALA A 142 1.08 -1.06 5.56
N HIS A 143 0.26 -1.67 4.70
CA HIS A 143 -0.56 -0.96 3.73
C HIS A 143 -1.56 -0.02 4.41
N ALA A 144 -2.32 -0.51 5.40
CA ALA A 144 -3.25 0.31 6.14
C ALA A 144 -2.56 1.52 6.79
N LEU A 145 -1.38 1.32 7.40
CA LEU A 145 -0.62 2.40 8.02
C LEU A 145 -0.10 3.42 7.00
N ILE A 146 0.36 2.98 5.82
CA ILE A 146 0.78 3.88 4.74
C ILE A 146 -0.39 4.78 4.33
N ASP A 147 -1.57 4.21 4.07
CA ASP A 147 -2.75 4.96 3.65
C ASP A 147 -3.24 5.93 4.74
N ILE A 148 -3.32 5.45 5.98
CA ILE A 148 -3.73 6.28 7.12
C ILE A 148 -2.77 7.46 7.31
N VAL A 149 -1.46 7.20 7.23
CA VAL A 149 -0.44 8.25 7.36
C VAL A 149 -0.47 9.20 6.16
N ALA A 150 -0.74 8.71 4.95
CA ALA A 150 -0.90 9.57 3.78
C ALA A 150 -2.11 10.51 3.96
N PHE A 151 -3.27 10.00 4.39
CA PHE A 151 -4.46 10.80 4.67
C PHE A 151 -4.23 11.81 5.79
N ALA A 152 -3.68 11.37 6.93
CA ALA A 152 -3.41 12.23 8.07
C ALA A 152 -2.32 13.27 7.77
N GLY A 153 -1.26 12.84 7.09
CA GLY A 153 -0.15 13.70 6.68
C GLY A 153 -0.63 14.79 5.73
N TYR A 154 -1.45 14.45 4.74
CA TYR A 154 -2.08 15.44 3.87
C TYR A 154 -2.94 16.42 4.67
N ALA A 155 -3.82 15.93 5.55
CA ALA A 155 -4.69 16.80 6.35
C ALA A 155 -3.93 17.75 7.30
N LEU A 156 -2.78 17.32 7.84
CA LEU A 156 -1.97 18.12 8.77
C LEU A 156 -1.04 19.11 8.06
N LEU A 157 -0.55 18.77 6.86
CA LEU A 157 0.47 19.55 6.15
C LEU A 157 -0.11 20.43 5.05
N ALA A 158 -1.28 20.10 4.49
CA ALA A 158 -1.93 20.92 3.47
C ALA A 158 -2.15 22.35 3.98
N GLY A 159 -1.61 23.34 3.25
CA GLY A 159 -1.69 24.76 3.61
C GLY A 159 -0.77 25.17 4.77
N ARG A 160 0.10 24.27 5.25
CA ARG A 160 1.10 24.54 6.29
C ARG A 160 2.54 24.47 5.78
N VAL A 161 2.76 23.87 4.62
CA VAL A 161 4.08 23.70 3.99
C VAL A 161 4.03 24.07 2.52
N ASP A 162 5.09 24.74 2.04
CA ASP A 162 5.12 25.31 0.68
C ASP A 162 5.34 24.27 -0.43
N TRP A 163 5.74 23.05 -0.06
CA TRP A 163 6.05 21.98 -0.99
C TRP A 163 4.86 21.06 -1.29
N LEU A 164 3.75 21.15 -0.53
CA LEU A 164 2.58 20.32 -0.73
C LEU A 164 1.49 21.12 -1.49
N PRO A 165 1.03 20.68 -2.66
CA PRO A 165 -0.01 21.37 -3.42
C PRO A 165 -1.31 21.45 -2.61
N THR A 166 -1.93 22.63 -2.58
CA THR A 166 -3.31 22.82 -2.12
C THR A 166 -4.14 23.40 -3.27
N PRO A 167 -5.39 22.96 -3.46
CA PRO A 167 -6.26 23.60 -4.45
C PRO A 167 -6.55 25.02 -3.95
N SER A 168 -6.36 26.00 -4.82
CA SER A 168 -6.72 27.40 -4.59
C SER A 168 -8.23 27.60 -4.59
#